data_AF-A0A7V1BUE5-F1
#
_entry.id   AF-A0A7V1BUE5-F1
#
_cell.length_a   1.000
_cell.length_b   1.000
_cell.length_c   1.000
_cell.angle_alpha   90.00
_cell.angle_beta   90.00
_cell.angle_gamma   90.00
#
_symmetry.space_group_name_H-M   'P 1'
#
loop_
_entity.id
_entity.type
_entity.pdbx_description
1 polymer ?
#
loop_
_entity_poly.entity_id
_entity_poly.type
_entity_poly.pdbx_seq_one_letter_code
_entity_poly.pdbx_strand_id
1 'polypeptide(L)' 'MDVISGREGHILQKTGGGETTAMACDADSVAGAVSQRACVFCGARVVIYPIADALHLIHGPIGCS' A
#
# COMPACT_ATOMS: atom_id res chain seq x y z
N MET A 1 1.39 24.14 -2.90
CA MET A 1 1.61 22.69 -2.74
C MET A 1 1.63 22.10 -4.13
N ASP A 2 2.79 21.70 -4.62
CA ASP A 2 2.86 20.97 -5.89
C ASP A 2 2.52 19.50 -5.64
N VAL A 3 1.48 19.01 -6.31
CA VAL A 3 1.09 17.60 -6.27
C VAL A 3 1.90 16.87 -7.33
N ILE A 4 2.50 15.73 -6.97
CA ILE A 4 3.23 14.88 -7.92
C ILE A 4 2.24 14.36 -8.97
N SER A 5 2.63 14.46 -10.25
CA SER A 5 1.84 13.93 -11.37
C SER A 5 1.39 12.48 -11.12
N GLY A 6 0.11 12.21 -11.30
CA GLY A 6 -0.52 10.91 -11.04
C GLY A 6 -1.08 10.74 -9.62
N ARG A 7 -0.97 11.74 -8.74
CA ARG A 7 -1.54 11.70 -7.37
C ARG A 7 -2.78 12.57 -7.18
N GLU A 8 -3.17 13.34 -8.18
CA GLU A 8 -4.26 14.32 -8.09
C GLU A 8 -5.59 13.66 -7.69
N GLY A 9 -5.89 12.48 -8.25
CA GLY A 9 -7.11 11.71 -7.92
C GLY A 9 -7.06 10.96 -6.58
N HIS A 10 -5.91 10.94 -5.90
CA HIS A 10 -5.69 10.23 -4.65
C HIS A 10 -5.75 11.14 -3.41
N ILE A 11 -6.11 12.42 -3.59
CA ILE A 11 -6.23 13.41 -2.51
C ILE A 11 -7.61 14.06 -2.62
N LEU A 12 -8.42 13.96 -1.57
CA LEU A 12 -9.72 14.62 -1.50
C LEU A 12 -9.86 15.41 -0.20
N GLN A 13 -10.43 16.60 -0.31
CA GLN A 13 -10.86 17.39 0.83
C GLN A 13 -12.32 17.07 1.12
N LYS A 14 -12.60 16.57 2.33
CA LYS A 14 -13.97 16.29 2.76
C LYS A 14 -14.71 17.62 2.99
N THR A 15 -15.69 17.93 2.15
CA THR A 15 -16.67 19.01 2.38
C THR A 15 -17.89 18.44 3.11
N GLY A 16 -18.46 19.19 4.06
CA GLY A 16 -19.48 18.71 5.01
C GLY A 16 -20.85 18.33 4.43
N GLY A 17 -20.99 18.24 3.10
CA GLY A 17 -22.18 17.74 2.40
C GLY A 17 -21.86 16.41 1.74
N GLY A 18 -22.71 15.39 1.94
CA GLY A 18 -22.44 13.97 1.66
C GLY A 18 -22.24 13.54 0.20
N GLU A 19 -21.75 14.39 -0.68
CA GLU A 19 -21.28 13.96 -2.00
C GLU A 19 -19.88 13.34 -1.86
N THR A 20 -19.84 12.01 -1.91
CA THR A 20 -18.59 11.27 -2.01
C THR A 20 -18.05 11.40 -3.43
N THR A 21 -17.16 12.37 -3.68
CA THR A 21 -16.30 12.31 -4.86
C THR A 21 -15.47 11.02 -4.75
N ALA A 22 -15.43 10.20 -5.80
CA ALA A 22 -14.71 8.94 -5.78
C ALA A 22 -13.19 9.20 -5.70
N MET A 23 -12.56 8.77 -4.61
CA MET A 23 -11.09 8.75 -4.50
C MET A 23 -10.55 7.60 -5.35
N ALA A 24 -9.51 7.86 -6.13
CA ALA A 24 -8.81 6.79 -6.81
C ALA A 24 -8.08 5.90 -5.78
N CYS A 25 -8.32 4.60 -5.85
CA CYS A 25 -7.71 3.57 -5.01
C CYS A 25 -7.23 2.42 -5.89
N ASP A 26 -6.44 1.51 -5.31
CA ASP A 26 -5.97 0.28 -5.99
C ASP A 26 -5.19 0.47 -7.31
N ALA A 27 -4.73 1.69 -7.58
CA ALA A 27 -3.78 1.99 -8.66
C ALA A 27 -2.33 1.78 -8.19
N ASP A 28 -1.39 1.57 -9.12
CA ASP A 28 0.03 1.42 -8.84
C ASP A 28 0.64 2.65 -8.11
N SER A 29 1.65 2.40 -7.29
CA SER A 29 2.39 3.48 -6.63
C SER A 29 3.19 4.30 -7.64
N VAL A 30 3.05 5.63 -7.61
CA VAL A 30 3.87 6.55 -8.42
C VAL A 30 5.35 6.42 -8.04
N ALA A 31 6.22 6.24 -9.03
CA ALA A 31 7.67 6.13 -8.83
C ALA A 31 8.24 7.39 -8.18
N GLY A 32 9.15 7.23 -7.22
CA GLY A 32 9.75 8.35 -6.49
C GLY A 32 8.83 9.03 -5.47
N ALA A 33 7.57 8.60 -5.32
CA ALA A 33 6.63 9.20 -4.37
C ALA A 33 6.85 8.77 -2.90
N VAL A 34 7.86 7.93 -2.62
CA VAL A 34 8.17 7.38 -1.28
C VAL A 34 6.89 6.85 -0.61
N SER A 35 6.22 5.92 -1.31
CA SER A 35 4.95 5.35 -0.87
C SER A 35 5.10 4.56 0.43
N GLN A 36 4.10 4.64 1.31
CA GLN A 36 4.03 3.82 2.53
C GLN A 36 3.57 2.38 2.26
N ARG A 37 3.29 2.04 0.99
CA ARG A 37 2.98 0.66 0.61
C ARG A 37 4.20 -0.23 0.73
N ALA A 38 3.94 -1.51 1.01
CA ALA A 38 4.92 -2.59 0.93
C ALA A 38 4.57 -3.54 -0.23
N CYS A 39 5.39 -4.58 -0.43
CA CYS A 39 5.12 -5.61 -1.43
C CYS A 39 4.10 -6.65 -0.93
N VAL A 40 3.56 -7.44 -1.86
CA VAL A 40 2.60 -8.51 -1.59
C VAL A 40 3.11 -9.55 -0.59
N PHE A 41 4.42 -9.81 -0.56
CA PHE A 41 5.04 -10.72 0.40
C PHE A 41 4.98 -10.18 1.84
N CYS A 42 5.26 -8.88 2.05
CA CYS A 42 5.05 -8.24 3.35
C CYS A 42 3.59 -8.31 3.79
N GLY A 43 2.66 -8.19 2.84
CA GLY A 43 1.23 -8.38 3.10
C GLY A 43 0.88 -9.80 3.55
N ALA A 44 1.44 -10.82 2.90
CA ALA A 44 1.24 -12.22 3.28
C ALA A 44 1.72 -12.51 4.72
N ARG A 45 2.85 -11.93 5.14
CA ARG A 45 3.41 -12.07 6.51
C ARG A 45 2.41 -11.68 7.60
N VAL A 46 1.55 -10.69 7.38
CA VAL A 46 0.53 -10.27 8.35
C VAL A 46 -0.45 -11.41 8.68
N VAL A 47 -0.77 -12.25 7.69
CA VAL A 47 -1.71 -13.36 7.85
C VAL A 47 -1.02 -14.65 8.31
N ILE A 48 0.19 -14.91 7.81
CA ILE A 48 0.90 -16.17 8.09
C ILE A 48 1.69 -16.14 9.40
N TYR A 49 2.22 -14.99 9.84
CA TYR A 49 3.04 -14.90 11.07
C TYR A 49 2.32 -15.31 12.36
N PRO A 50 0.99 -15.11 12.49
CA PRO A 50 0.24 -15.67 13.61
C PRO A 50 0.20 -17.20 13.67
N ILE A 51 0.58 -17.93 12.61
CA ILE A 51 0.65 -19.40 12.61
C ILE A 51 1.97 -19.82 13.26
N ALA A 52 1.90 -20.10 14.56
CA ALA A 52 3.07 -20.35 15.41
C ALA A 52 3.64 -21.78 15.31
N ASP A 53 2.89 -22.73 14.75
CA ASP A 53 3.20 -24.16 14.70
C ASP A 53 3.64 -24.64 13.31
N ALA A 54 4.10 -23.73 12.44
CA ALA A 54 4.60 -24.03 11.11
C ALA A 54 5.92 -23.31 10.80
N LEU A 55 6.73 -23.91 9.92
CA LEU A 55 7.93 -23.28 9.38
C LEU A 55 7.56 -22.44 8.14
N HIS A 56 7.79 -21.13 8.22
CA HIS A 56 7.59 -20.18 7.12
C HIS A 56 8.88 -20.02 6.32
N LEU A 57 9.13 -20.91 5.36
CA LEU A 57 10.33 -20.88 4.52
C LEU A 57 10.24 -19.78 3.46
N ILE A 58 11.17 -18.82 3.51
CA ILE A 58 11.26 -17.72 2.55
C ILE A 58 12.28 -18.09 1.48
N HIS A 59 11.81 -18.37 0.27
CA HIS A 59 12.70 -18.61 -0.87
C HIS A 59 13.08 -17.29 -1.54
N GLY A 60 14.18 -16.69 -1.11
CA GLY A 60 14.66 -15.42 -1.64
C GLY A 60 15.97 -14.97 -1.02
N PRO A 61 16.48 -13.78 -1.40
CA PRO A 61 17.67 -13.21 -0.79
C PRO A 61 17.41 -12.82 0.67
N ILE A 62 18.50 -12.69 1.45
CA ILE A 62 18.45 -12.39 2.89
C ILE A 62 17.68 -11.09 3.22
N GLY A 63 17.64 -10.12 2.30
CA GLY A 63 16.91 -8.86 2.51
C GLY A 63 15.39 -9.00 2.55
N CYS A 64 14.83 -10.12 2.06
CA CYS A 64 13.40 -10.40 2.16
C CYS A 64 13.03 -11.22 3.40
N SER A 65 14.01 -11.83 4.08
CA SER A 65 13.78 -12.69 5.25
C SER A 65 13.66 -11.86 6.53
#